data_AF-A0A6A6BFR5-F1
#
_entry.id   AF-A0A6A6BFR5-F1
#
_cell.length_a   1.000
_cell.length_b   1.000
_cell.length_c   1.000
_cell.angle_alpha   90.00
_cell.angle_beta   90.00
_cell.angle_gamma   90.00
#
_symmetry.space_group_name_H-M   'P 1'
#
loop_
_entity.id
_entity.type
_entity.pdbx_description
1 polymer ?
#
loop_
_entity_poly.entity_id
_entity_poly.type
_entity_poly.pdbx_seq_one_letter_code
_entity_poly.pdbx_strand_id
1 'polypeptide(L)'
;MASATGFTYNNVEVIELNQRQSGYPRLAAFINSDEQFMMFRRFGYIQTRLLLEKQAKLMKLERHLNFLDSFEGHETPSKFADRSKMQCFKRPTKQDHRSVVNFNRNEAPIVRRESLWVNSSEDLVALRPAKEPDWMERMIERSVTALDRRFLTDIFQTTVDRAKSIDMIYYNRSRIQRTATAIIALLVSILLVLPISICYVMVIYIGGNKAYGACIGIIFLSTLIFSVCTSIFSNAKRSEVLAATSAYCAVLVVFLGGVGQ
;
A
#
# COMPACT_ATOMS: atom_id res chain seq x y z
N MET A 1 -21.64 -45.37 -35.52
CA MET A 1 -21.90 -44.06 -36.16
C MET A 1 -21.02 -43.04 -35.44
N ALA A 2 -19.73 -42.94 -35.75
CA ALA A 2 -19.17 -42.21 -36.89
C ALA A 2 -19.56 -40.72 -36.87
N SER A 3 -18.69 -39.87 -36.33
CA SER A 3 -18.36 -38.61 -36.98
C SER A 3 -16.97 -38.16 -36.52
N ALA A 4 -15.99 -38.42 -37.38
CA ALA A 4 -14.70 -37.77 -37.34
C ALA A 4 -14.86 -36.40 -38.03
N THR A 5 -14.52 -35.33 -37.33
CA THR A 5 -14.20 -34.06 -37.99
C THR A 5 -12.94 -33.50 -37.35
N GLY A 6 -11.81 -33.86 -37.97
CA GLY A 6 -10.54 -33.20 -37.70
C GLY A 6 -10.59 -31.77 -38.21
N PHE A 7 -10.17 -30.85 -37.35
CA PHE A 7 -9.72 -29.52 -37.77
C PHE A 7 -8.29 -29.35 -37.25
N THR A 8 -7.34 -29.56 -38.14
CA THR A 8 -5.93 -29.25 -37.95
C THR A 8 -5.73 -27.75 -38.10
N TYR A 9 -5.61 -27.03 -36.99
CA TYR A 9 -4.98 -25.71 -36.94
C TYR A 9 -3.71 -25.84 -36.10
N ASN A 10 -2.55 -25.73 -36.75
CA ASN A 10 -1.20 -25.58 -36.18
C ASN A 10 -0.85 -26.53 -35.02
N ASN A 11 -0.26 -27.72 -35.29
CA ASN A 11 0.60 -28.51 -34.39
C ASN A 11 0.46 -28.35 -32.85
N VAL A 12 -0.76 -28.19 -32.35
CA VAL A 12 -1.10 -28.04 -30.94
C VAL A 12 -2.17 -29.10 -30.72
N GLU A 13 -1.76 -30.18 -30.08
CA GLU A 13 -2.65 -31.27 -29.69
C GLU A 13 -3.66 -30.71 -28.68
N VAL A 14 -4.89 -30.42 -29.14
CA VAL A 14 -5.99 -29.98 -28.28
C VAL A 14 -6.50 -31.20 -27.52
N ILE A 15 -5.80 -31.56 -26.44
CA ILE A 15 -6.20 -32.68 -25.58
C ILE A 15 -7.37 -32.21 -24.71
N GLU A 16 -8.56 -32.77 -24.93
CA GLU A 16 -9.73 -32.55 -24.08
C GLU A 16 -9.40 -32.83 -22.59
N LEU A 17 -9.79 -31.93 -21.69
CA LEU A 17 -9.52 -32.04 -20.25
C LEU A 17 -10.00 -33.38 -19.65
N ASN A 18 -11.06 -33.95 -20.21
CA ASN A 18 -11.66 -35.21 -19.79
C ASN A 18 -10.77 -36.43 -20.06
N GLN A 19 -9.84 -36.34 -21.01
CA GLN A 19 -8.94 -37.44 -21.37
C GLN A 19 -7.65 -37.48 -20.52
N ARG A 20 -7.37 -36.46 -19.71
CA ARG A 20 -6.18 -36.43 -18.85
C ARG A 20 -6.38 -37.21 -17.55
N GLN A 21 -5.35 -37.93 -17.10
CA GLN A 21 -5.33 -38.60 -15.80
C GLN A 21 -5.66 -37.62 -14.66
N SER A 22 -6.44 -38.07 -13.68
CA SER A 22 -6.83 -37.27 -12.52
C SER A 22 -5.59 -36.84 -11.72
N GLY A 23 -5.54 -35.57 -11.29
CA GLY A 23 -4.45 -35.01 -10.49
C GLY A 23 -3.75 -33.82 -11.16
N TYR A 24 -2.45 -33.68 -10.91
CA TYR A 24 -1.65 -32.56 -11.42
C TYR A 24 -1.69 -32.37 -12.95
N PRO A 25 -1.66 -33.43 -13.79
CA PRO A 25 -1.71 -33.25 -15.25
C PRO A 25 -3.00 -32.59 -15.74
N ARG A 26 -4.15 -32.90 -15.10
CA ARG A 26 -5.45 -32.29 -15.41
C ARG A 26 -5.55 -30.87 -14.86
N LEU A 27 -5.06 -30.61 -13.65
CA LEU A 27 -5.01 -29.27 -13.09
C LEU A 27 -4.10 -28.34 -13.90
N ALA A 28 -2.91 -28.82 -14.31
CA ALA A 28 -2.00 -28.06 -15.16
C ALA A 28 -2.63 -27.71 -16.52
N ALA A 29 -3.38 -28.65 -17.09
CA ALA A 29 -4.16 -28.41 -18.31
C ALA A 29 -5.16 -27.27 -18.17
N PHE A 30 -5.90 -27.28 -17.06
CA PHE A 30 -6.91 -26.28 -16.75
C PHE A 30 -6.27 -24.91 -16.46
N ILE A 31 -5.22 -24.88 -15.65
CA ILE A 31 -4.44 -23.65 -15.36
C ILE A 31 -3.87 -23.06 -16.65
N ASN A 32 -3.43 -23.89 -17.60
CA ASN A 32 -2.90 -23.46 -18.89
C ASN A 32 -3.98 -23.14 -19.94
N SER A 33 -5.26 -23.35 -19.63
CA SER A 33 -6.34 -23.09 -20.58
C SER A 33 -6.64 -21.60 -20.76
N ASP A 34 -6.29 -20.77 -19.78
CA ASP A 34 -6.42 -19.31 -19.82
C ASP A 34 -5.23 -18.67 -19.10
N GLU A 35 -4.71 -17.57 -19.64
CA GLU A 35 -3.65 -16.79 -18.98
C GLU A 35 -4.08 -16.28 -17.60
N GLN A 36 -5.37 -16.00 -17.41
CA GLN A 36 -5.93 -15.58 -16.12
C GLN A 36 -5.89 -16.70 -15.07
N PHE A 37 -5.85 -17.97 -15.48
CA PHE A 37 -5.81 -19.12 -14.59
C PHE A 37 -4.41 -19.55 -14.21
N MET A 38 -3.35 -18.94 -14.77
CA MET A 38 -1.94 -19.17 -14.44
C MET A 38 -1.54 -18.67 -13.03
N MET A 39 -2.31 -19.07 -12.03
CA MET A 39 -2.12 -18.76 -10.62
C MET A 39 -1.37 -19.90 -9.93
N PHE A 40 -0.21 -19.58 -9.36
CA PHE A 40 0.60 -20.54 -8.62
C PHE A 40 0.82 -20.08 -7.19
N ARG A 41 1.05 -21.05 -6.30
CA ARG A 41 1.42 -20.75 -4.92
C ARG A 41 2.75 -20.01 -4.91
N ARG A 42 2.79 -18.84 -4.24
CA ARG A 42 4.00 -17.98 -4.16
C ARG A 42 5.18 -18.59 -3.39
N PHE A 43 4.95 -19.62 -2.56
CA PHE A 43 5.95 -20.25 -1.68
C PHE A 43 6.83 -19.28 -0.85
N GLY A 44 6.27 -18.12 -0.47
CA GLY A 44 7.05 -17.02 0.12
C GLY A 44 7.84 -17.41 1.38
N TYR A 45 7.22 -18.13 2.32
CA TYR A 45 7.91 -18.59 3.54
C TYR A 45 9.11 -19.50 3.23
N ILE A 46 8.94 -20.48 2.34
CA ILE A 46 10.01 -21.42 1.98
C ILE A 46 11.14 -20.68 1.26
N GLN A 47 10.80 -19.78 0.34
CA GLN A 47 11.77 -18.95 -0.37
C GLN A 47 12.58 -18.06 0.60
N THR A 48 11.91 -17.38 1.54
CA THR A 48 12.57 -16.55 2.55
C THR A 48 13.46 -17.38 3.46
N ARG A 49 13.00 -18.56 3.91
CA ARG A 49 13.80 -19.48 4.73
C ARG A 49 15.05 -19.95 3.99
N LEU A 50 14.91 -20.32 2.71
CA LEU A 50 16.04 -20.72 1.88
C LEU A 50 17.05 -19.58 1.74
N LEU A 51 16.59 -18.35 1.50
CA LEU A 51 17.45 -17.17 1.40
C LEU A 51 18.23 -16.91 2.71
N LEU A 52 17.56 -16.98 3.86
CA LEU A 52 18.20 -16.82 5.17
C LEU A 52 19.26 -17.91 5.42
N GLU A 53 18.98 -19.16 5.03
CA GLU A 53 19.95 -20.26 5.14
C GLU A 53 21.19 -20.00 4.28
N LYS A 54 21.01 -19.53 3.04
CA LYS A 54 22.12 -19.19 2.14
C LYS A 54 22.92 -18.00 2.68
N GLN A 55 22.25 -16.99 3.24
CA GLN A 55 22.89 -15.84 3.87
C GLN A 55 23.77 -16.26 5.06
N ALA A 56 23.29 -17.16 5.92
CA ALA A 56 24.07 -17.69 7.03
C ALA A 56 25.33 -18.45 6.56
N LYS A 57 25.23 -19.21 5.47
CA LYS A 57 26.38 -19.91 4.85
C LYS A 57 27.41 -18.93 4.31
N LEU A 58 26.96 -17.89 3.58
CA LEU A 58 27.84 -16.84 3.07
C LEU A 58 28.58 -16.12 4.18
N MET A 59 27.90 -15.79 5.28
CA MET A 59 28.50 -15.11 6.43
C MET A 59 29.56 -15.95 7.15
N LYS A 60 29.41 -17.28 7.15
CA LYS A 60 30.46 -18.20 7.67
C LYS A 60 31.68 -18.19 6.76
N LEU A 61 31.46 -18.20 5.45
CA LEU A 61 32.52 -18.20 4.45
C LEU A 61 33.29 -16.87 4.45
N GLU A 62 32.59 -15.75 4.54
CA GLU A 62 33.15 -14.40 4.67
C GLU A 62 34.01 -14.27 5.93
N ARG A 63 33.53 -14.78 7.08
CA ARG A 63 34.31 -14.79 8.32
C ARG A 63 35.59 -15.62 8.19
N HIS A 64 35.54 -16.74 7.49
CA HIS A 64 36.71 -17.58 7.26
C HIS A 64 37.71 -16.88 6.32
N LEU A 65 37.21 -16.22 5.27
CA LEU A 65 38.03 -15.45 4.35
C LEU A 65 38.73 -14.29 5.08
N ASN A 66 37.99 -13.49 5.85
CA ASN A 66 38.56 -12.41 6.65
C ASN A 66 39.56 -12.90 7.70
N PHE A 67 39.40 -14.12 8.22
CA PHE A 67 40.37 -14.75 9.11
C PHE A 67 41.67 -15.05 8.35
N LEU A 68 41.61 -15.64 7.17
CA LEU A 68 42.79 -15.92 6.34
C LEU A 68 43.50 -14.62 5.93
N ASP A 69 42.74 -13.61 5.48
CA ASP A 69 43.27 -12.29 5.11
C ASP A 69 44.02 -11.61 6.28
N SER A 70 43.65 -11.92 7.54
CA SER A 70 44.32 -11.36 8.72
C SER A 70 45.71 -11.97 9.00
N PHE A 71 46.01 -13.16 8.45
CA PHE A 71 47.34 -13.80 8.55
C PHE A 71 48.23 -13.50 7.33
N GLU A 72 47.64 -13.13 6.20
CA GLU A 72 48.36 -12.62 5.03
C GLU A 72 48.72 -11.14 5.24
N GLY A 73 49.66 -10.88 6.16
CA GLY A 73 50.29 -9.58 6.30
C GLY A 73 51.05 -9.22 5.01
N HIS A 74 50.47 -8.30 4.23
CA HIS A 74 50.97 -7.64 3.01
C HIS A 74 50.56 -8.21 1.64
N GLU A 75 50.00 -7.29 0.85
CA GLU A 75 49.85 -7.23 -0.61
C GLU A 75 48.83 -8.16 -1.30
N THR A 76 47.57 -7.71 -1.29
CA THR A 76 46.82 -7.63 -2.56
C THR A 76 46.30 -6.21 -2.79
N PRO A 77 46.85 -5.47 -3.77
CA PRO A 77 46.20 -4.25 -4.26
C PRO A 77 44.98 -4.64 -5.10
N SER A 78 43.85 -4.02 -4.79
CA SER A 78 42.82 -3.59 -5.74
C SER A 78 42.06 -4.60 -6.63
N LYS A 79 42.14 -5.92 -6.44
CA LYS A 79 41.27 -6.83 -7.25
C LYS A 79 39.79 -6.87 -6.86
N PHE A 80 39.40 -6.23 -5.75
CA PHE A 80 37.99 -6.14 -5.32
C PHE A 80 37.41 -4.71 -5.32
N ALA A 81 38.22 -3.69 -5.63
CA ALA A 81 37.75 -2.31 -5.76
C ALA A 81 36.78 -2.12 -6.96
N ASP A 82 36.73 -3.10 -7.87
CA ASP A 82 35.80 -3.13 -9.01
C ASP A 82 34.42 -3.75 -8.67
N ARG A 83 34.09 -3.90 -7.38
CA ARG A 83 32.71 -4.18 -6.93
C ARG A 83 31.76 -2.98 -7.02
N SER A 84 32.22 -1.87 -7.61
CA SER A 84 31.46 -0.61 -7.71
C SER A 84 30.42 -0.59 -8.84
N LYS A 85 30.07 -1.75 -9.41
CA LYS A 85 28.97 -1.89 -10.38
C LYS A 85 28.04 -3.07 -10.08
N MET A 86 27.94 -3.51 -8.82
CA MET A 86 26.74 -4.24 -8.43
C MET A 86 25.58 -3.24 -8.48
N GLN A 87 24.64 -3.49 -9.41
CA GLN A 87 23.41 -2.71 -9.58
C GLN A 87 22.88 -2.28 -8.21
N CYS A 88 22.71 -0.98 -8.01
CA CYS A 88 22.24 -0.41 -6.74
C CYS A 88 20.84 -0.96 -6.43
N PHE A 89 20.78 -2.13 -5.79
CA PHE A 89 19.52 -2.65 -5.30
C PHE A 89 18.97 -1.65 -4.30
N LYS A 90 17.66 -1.38 -4.40
CA LYS A 90 17.02 -0.38 -3.57
C LYS A 90 17.08 -0.83 -2.11
N ARG A 91 17.51 0.08 -1.24
CA ARG A 91 17.61 -0.13 0.20
C ARG A 91 16.21 -0.27 0.82
N PRO A 92 16.08 -1.00 1.95
CA PRO A 92 14.82 -1.05 2.68
C PRO A 92 14.45 0.33 3.24
N THR A 93 13.15 0.58 3.34
CA THR A 93 12.63 1.79 3.98
C THR A 93 12.96 1.76 5.48
N LYS A 94 13.22 2.92 6.09
CA LYS A 94 13.53 3.03 7.53
C LYS A 94 12.48 2.37 8.43
N GLN A 95 11.21 2.40 8.03
CA GLN A 95 10.09 1.78 8.74
C GLN A 95 10.15 0.24 8.70
N ASP A 96 10.35 -0.33 7.51
CA ASP A 96 10.49 -1.78 7.33
C ASP A 96 11.71 -2.33 8.07
N HIS A 97 12.84 -1.61 7.99
CA HIS A 97 14.05 -1.96 8.74
C HIS A 97 13.80 -1.97 10.25
N ARG A 98 13.17 -0.92 10.78
CA ARG A 98 12.80 -0.84 12.20
C ARG A 98 11.87 -1.98 12.62
N SER A 99 10.94 -2.40 11.76
CA SER A 99 10.06 -3.54 12.05
C SER A 99 10.85 -4.85 12.22
N VAL A 100 11.80 -5.11 11.32
CA VAL A 100 12.63 -6.33 11.39
C VAL A 100 13.57 -6.30 12.60
N VAL A 101 14.16 -5.13 12.90
CA VAL A 101 15.02 -4.94 14.08
C VAL A 101 14.22 -5.15 15.37
N ASN A 102 13.02 -4.58 15.46
CA ASN A 102 12.15 -4.72 16.63
C ASN A 102 11.74 -6.18 16.84
N PHE A 103 11.31 -6.87 15.78
CA PHE A 103 10.99 -8.29 15.82
C PHE A 103 12.19 -9.12 16.31
N ASN A 104 13.36 -8.90 15.73
CA ASN A 104 14.57 -9.62 16.15
C ASN A 104 15.00 -9.27 17.59
N ARG A 105 14.77 -8.05 18.06
CA ARG A 105 15.07 -7.63 19.43
C ARG A 105 14.10 -8.20 20.46
N ASN A 106 12.83 -8.32 20.10
CA ASN A 106 11.76 -8.78 20.99
C ASN A 106 11.73 -10.31 21.11
N GLU A 107 11.89 -11.02 19.98
CA GLU A 107 11.75 -12.48 19.96
C GLU A 107 13.09 -13.23 19.94
N ALA A 108 14.20 -12.54 19.60
CA ALA A 108 15.55 -13.12 19.49
C ALA A 108 15.61 -14.49 18.75
N PRO A 109 15.04 -14.61 17.54
CA PRO A 109 14.91 -15.89 16.84
C PRO A 109 16.23 -16.46 16.32
N ILE A 110 17.29 -15.65 16.26
CA ILE A 110 18.62 -16.01 15.71
C ILE A 110 19.67 -15.78 16.79
N VAL A 111 20.72 -16.61 16.80
CA VAL A 111 21.87 -16.46 17.72
C VAL A 111 22.47 -15.07 17.58
N ARG A 112 22.76 -14.42 18.72
CA ARG A 112 23.23 -13.01 18.79
C ARG A 112 24.45 -12.69 17.91
N ARG A 113 25.34 -13.67 17.71
CA ARG A 113 26.52 -13.54 16.83
C ARG A 113 26.14 -13.50 15.34
N GLU A 114 25.04 -14.14 14.96
CA GLU A 114 24.50 -14.18 13.59
C GLU A 114 23.45 -13.08 13.35
N SER A 115 23.02 -12.31 14.36
CA SER A 115 22.02 -11.25 14.20
C SER A 115 22.64 -9.86 13.91
N LEU A 116 23.96 -9.75 13.84
CA LEU A 116 24.67 -8.47 13.71
C LEU A 116 24.30 -7.70 12.43
N TRP A 117 24.06 -8.42 11.32
CA TRP A 117 23.65 -7.84 10.04
C TRP A 117 22.32 -7.10 10.12
N VAL A 118 21.42 -7.48 11.03
CA VAL A 118 20.10 -6.84 11.18
C VAL A 118 20.23 -5.37 11.58
N ASN A 119 21.29 -5.03 12.31
CA ASN A 119 21.53 -3.66 12.79
C ASN A 119 22.21 -2.78 11.74
N SER A 120 22.88 -3.36 10.75
CA SER A 120 23.61 -2.64 9.71
C SER A 120 22.69 -2.27 8.55
N SER A 121 21.95 -1.16 8.68
CA SER A 121 21.02 -0.71 7.62
C SER A 121 21.70 -0.42 6.27
N GLU A 122 23.01 -0.18 6.28
CA GLU A 122 23.80 0.15 5.08
C GLU A 122 24.11 -1.07 4.20
N ASP A 123 24.10 -2.26 4.80
CA ASP A 123 24.42 -3.55 4.14
C ASP A 123 23.14 -4.32 3.75
N LEU A 124 21.97 -3.75 4.03
CA LEU A 124 20.69 -4.37 3.73
C LEU A 124 20.16 -3.96 2.34
N VAL A 125 19.67 -4.96 1.63
CA VAL A 125 19.03 -4.81 0.33
C VAL A 125 17.58 -5.28 0.39
N ALA A 126 16.66 -4.48 -0.18
CA ALA A 126 15.26 -4.88 -0.31
C ALA A 126 15.04 -5.59 -1.65
N LEU A 127 14.78 -6.91 -1.60
CA LEU A 127 14.42 -7.72 -2.78
C LEU A 127 13.16 -7.21 -3.48
N ARG A 128 12.25 -6.62 -2.71
CA ARG A 128 11.15 -5.83 -3.23
C ARG A 128 11.21 -4.49 -2.51
N PRO A 129 11.61 -3.40 -3.20
CA PRO A 129 11.47 -2.09 -2.59
C PRO A 129 10.01 -1.88 -2.26
N ALA A 130 9.71 -1.49 -1.02
CA ALA A 130 8.41 -0.98 -0.70
C ALA A 130 8.12 0.17 -1.68
N LYS A 131 6.95 0.15 -2.33
CA LYS A 131 6.42 1.36 -2.96
C LYS A 131 6.35 2.37 -1.83
N GLU A 132 7.22 3.38 -1.88
CA GLU A 132 7.12 4.47 -0.94
C GLU A 132 5.72 5.03 -1.10
N PRO A 133 4.92 5.06 -0.02
CA PRO A 133 3.56 5.53 -0.12
C PRO A 133 3.58 6.90 -0.77
N ASP A 134 2.78 7.09 -1.82
CA ASP A 134 2.64 8.41 -2.43
C ASP A 134 2.32 9.43 -1.33
N TRP A 135 2.64 10.70 -1.56
CA TRP A 135 2.45 11.73 -0.53
C TRP A 135 1.01 11.75 0.06
N MET A 136 0.02 11.37 -0.75
CA MET A 136 -1.37 11.14 -0.34
C MET A 136 -1.52 9.88 0.54
N GLU A 137 -0.93 8.74 0.17
CA GLU A 137 -0.92 7.53 1.00
C GLU A 137 -0.30 7.82 2.37
N ARG A 138 0.76 8.66 2.44
CA ARG A 138 1.36 9.12 3.70
C ARG A 138 0.44 10.05 4.50
N MET A 139 -0.30 10.92 3.82
CA MET A 139 -1.25 11.80 4.49
C MET A 139 -2.43 11.01 5.05
N ILE A 140 -2.94 10.04 4.29
CA ILE A 140 -3.95 9.09 4.73
C ILE A 140 -3.44 8.30 5.93
N GLU A 141 -2.23 7.75 5.87
CA GLU A 141 -1.64 7.00 6.99
C GLU A 141 -1.51 7.89 8.24
N ARG A 142 -1.08 9.15 8.11
CA ARG A 142 -1.00 10.10 9.23
C ARG A 142 -2.37 10.49 9.78
N SER A 143 -3.33 10.80 8.93
CA SER A 143 -4.68 11.17 9.35
C SER A 143 -5.40 10.00 10.00
N VAL A 144 -5.30 8.81 9.40
CA VAL A 144 -5.81 7.57 9.99
C VAL A 144 -5.12 7.31 11.31
N THR A 145 -3.79 7.34 11.43
CA THR A 145 -3.09 7.06 12.70
C THR A 145 -3.37 8.12 13.78
N ALA A 146 -3.49 9.40 13.39
CA ALA A 146 -3.82 10.47 14.32
C ALA A 146 -5.27 10.38 14.84
N LEU A 147 -6.21 9.99 13.97
CA LEU A 147 -7.57 9.64 14.39
C LEU A 147 -7.62 8.28 15.09
N ASP A 148 -6.75 7.33 14.76
CA ASP A 148 -6.68 5.97 15.34
C ASP A 148 -6.44 6.09 16.84
N ARG A 149 -5.46 6.93 17.22
CA ARG A 149 -5.19 7.28 18.61
C ARG A 149 -6.34 7.99 19.34
N ARG A 150 -7.31 8.59 18.63
CA ARG A 150 -8.44 9.34 19.22
C ARG A 150 -9.77 8.58 19.21
N PHE A 151 -10.01 7.71 18.23
CA PHE A 151 -11.30 7.07 17.99
C PHE A 151 -11.23 5.54 17.83
N LEU A 152 -10.15 4.98 17.27
CA LEU A 152 -10.11 3.57 16.88
C LEU A 152 -9.61 2.65 18.00
N THR A 153 -8.90 3.16 19.02
CA THR A 153 -8.64 2.38 20.24
C THR A 153 -9.93 1.91 20.93
N ASP A 154 -11.03 2.67 20.80
CA ASP A 154 -12.32 2.33 21.40
C ASP A 154 -13.23 1.51 20.46
N ILE A 155 -13.14 1.72 19.13
CA ILE A 155 -14.05 1.10 18.16
C ILE A 155 -13.45 -0.17 17.52
N PHE A 156 -12.13 -0.31 17.46
CA PHE A 156 -11.43 -1.37 16.72
C PHE A 156 -10.47 -2.21 17.58
N GLN A 157 -10.48 -2.07 18.91
CA GLN A 157 -9.96 -3.12 19.78
C GLN A 157 -10.95 -4.29 19.87
N THR A 158 -11.15 -5.00 18.75
CA THR A 158 -11.67 -6.35 18.82
C THR A 158 -10.60 -7.26 19.41
N THR A 159 -10.97 -7.92 20.51
CA THR A 159 -10.21 -8.88 21.33
C THR A 159 -9.54 -10.05 20.59
N VAL A 160 -9.69 -10.14 19.26
CA VAL A 160 -9.21 -11.25 18.42
C VAL A 160 -7.78 -11.04 17.92
N ASP A 161 -7.29 -9.80 17.82
CA ASP A 161 -5.92 -9.53 17.38
C ASP A 161 -4.87 -9.67 18.50
N ARG A 162 -5.30 -9.88 19.75
CA ARG A 162 -4.39 -10.12 20.89
C ARG A 162 -3.85 -11.56 20.94
N ALA A 163 -4.47 -12.51 20.22
CA ALA A 163 -4.13 -13.93 20.28
C ALA A 163 -3.14 -14.40 19.20
N LYS A 164 -2.75 -13.53 18.26
CA LYS A 164 -1.61 -13.77 17.37
C LYS A 164 -0.46 -12.86 17.76
N SER A 165 0.11 -13.16 18.92
CA SER A 165 1.43 -12.70 19.35
C SER A 165 2.49 -13.18 18.35
N ILE A 166 2.78 -12.36 17.35
CA ILE A 166 4.08 -12.13 16.74
C ILE A 166 3.96 -10.78 16.04
N ASP A 167 4.82 -9.86 16.47
CA ASP A 167 4.82 -8.41 16.24
C ASP A 167 5.08 -8.01 14.78
N MET A 168 4.17 -8.39 13.88
CA MET A 168 3.98 -7.75 12.59
C MET A 168 2.52 -7.40 12.49
N ILE A 169 2.19 -6.16 12.88
CA ILE A 169 0.94 -5.52 12.46
C ILE A 169 1.05 -5.38 10.94
N TYR A 170 0.78 -6.46 10.22
CA TYR A 170 0.53 -6.45 8.78
C TYR A 170 -0.84 -5.81 8.63
N TYR A 171 -0.87 -4.50 8.84
CA TYR A 171 -2.06 -3.70 8.73
C TYR A 171 -2.58 -3.98 7.32
N ASN A 172 -3.71 -4.69 7.27
CA ASN A 172 -4.24 -5.17 6.00
C ASN A 172 -4.50 -3.93 5.15
N ARG A 173 -3.70 -3.73 4.08
CA ARG A 173 -3.78 -2.54 3.23
C ARG A 173 -5.21 -2.31 2.74
N SER A 174 -5.98 -3.39 2.55
CA SER A 174 -7.39 -3.33 2.17
C SER A 174 -8.32 -2.76 3.26
N ARG A 175 -7.99 -2.91 4.55
CA ARG A 175 -8.76 -2.36 5.67
C ARG A 175 -8.45 -0.87 5.87
N ILE A 176 -7.17 -0.49 5.85
CA ILE A 176 -6.75 0.93 5.88
C ILE A 176 -7.38 1.68 4.73
N GLN A 177 -7.36 1.10 3.53
CA GLN A 177 -7.91 1.75 2.36
C GLN A 177 -9.42 1.96 2.50
N ARG A 178 -10.17 0.99 3.03
CA ARG A 178 -11.62 1.14 3.28
C ARG A 178 -11.94 2.20 4.34
N THR A 179 -11.20 2.23 5.45
CA THR A 179 -11.42 3.23 6.50
C THR A 179 -11.04 4.63 6.01
N ALA A 180 -9.91 4.75 5.30
CA ALA A 180 -9.51 5.99 4.65
C ALA A 180 -10.57 6.51 3.68
N THR A 181 -11.10 5.66 2.81
CA THR A 181 -12.17 6.06 1.88
C THR A 181 -13.44 6.48 2.60
N ALA A 182 -13.80 5.81 3.71
CA ALA A 182 -14.96 6.18 4.51
C ALA A 182 -14.78 7.54 5.21
N ILE A 183 -13.59 7.82 5.73
CA ILE A 183 -13.26 9.10 6.36
C ILE A 183 -13.29 10.24 5.34
N ILE A 184 -12.69 10.04 4.16
CA ILE A 184 -12.70 11.03 3.08
C ILE A 184 -14.15 11.33 2.65
N ALA A 185 -14.99 10.29 2.50
CA ALA A 185 -16.41 10.47 2.19
C ALA A 185 -17.16 11.25 3.28
N LEU A 186 -16.87 10.98 4.56
CA LEU A 186 -17.45 11.70 5.69
C LEU A 186 -17.02 13.17 5.74
N LEU A 187 -15.73 13.45 5.55
CA LEU A 187 -15.21 14.82 5.48
C LEU A 187 -15.85 15.62 4.34
N VAL A 188 -15.96 15.01 3.15
CA VAL A 188 -16.62 15.62 2.00
C VAL A 188 -18.10 15.89 2.28
N SER A 189 -18.80 14.95 2.92
CA SER A 189 -20.21 15.12 3.31
C SER A 189 -20.40 16.28 4.29
N ILE A 190 -19.57 16.39 5.33
CA ILE A 190 -19.61 17.51 6.28
C ILE A 190 -19.35 18.84 5.57
N LEU A 191 -18.36 18.87 4.67
CA LEU A 191 -17.99 20.07 3.94
C LEU A 191 -19.08 20.54 2.98
N LEU A 192 -19.91 19.63 2.44
CA LEU A 192 -21.07 19.97 1.62
C LEU A 192 -22.24 20.53 2.45
N VAL A 193 -22.51 19.98 3.63
CA VAL A 193 -23.72 20.28 4.41
C VAL A 193 -23.55 21.52 5.31
N LEU A 194 -22.39 21.70 5.94
CA LEU A 194 -22.12 22.84 6.82
C LEU A 194 -22.39 24.22 6.20
N PRO A 195 -21.84 24.57 5.03
CA PRO A 195 -22.00 25.90 4.45
C PRO A 195 -23.46 26.19 4.08
N ILE A 196 -24.22 25.18 3.65
CA ILE A 196 -25.65 25.30 3.38
C ILE A 196 -26.41 25.59 4.68
N SER A 197 -26.11 24.86 5.75
CA SER A 197 -26.75 25.07 7.06
C SER A 197 -26.45 26.46 7.64
N ILE A 198 -25.21 26.94 7.49
CA ILE A 198 -24.79 28.26 7.97
C ILE A 198 -25.48 29.36 7.16
N CYS A 199 -25.54 29.23 5.82
CA CYS A 199 -26.22 30.20 4.97
C CYS A 199 -27.73 30.25 5.28
N TYR A 200 -28.36 29.10 5.50
CA TYR A 200 -29.79 29.02 5.85
C TYR A 200 -30.09 29.78 7.16
N VAL A 201 -29.28 29.56 8.20
CA VAL A 201 -29.42 30.28 9.48
C VAL A 201 -29.15 31.78 9.31
N MET A 202 -28.09 32.16 8.58
CA MET A 202 -27.74 33.56 8.34
C MET A 202 -28.85 34.35 7.66
N VAL A 203 -29.50 33.77 6.64
CA VAL A 203 -30.56 34.49 5.91
C VAL A 203 -31.82 34.64 6.77
N ILE A 204 -32.22 33.63 7.55
CA ILE A 204 -33.41 33.71 8.40
C ILE A 204 -33.25 34.70 9.55
N TYR A 205 -32.10 34.72 10.23
CA TYR A 205 -31.93 35.49 11.47
C TYR A 205 -31.53 36.95 11.25
N ILE A 206 -30.66 37.22 10.27
CA ILE A 206 -30.12 38.58 10.07
C ILE A 206 -30.90 39.30 8.98
N GLY A 207 -31.20 38.61 7.87
CA GLY A 207 -31.88 39.19 6.71
C GLY A 207 -31.13 40.36 6.04
N GLY A 208 -31.47 40.62 4.78
CA GLY A 208 -30.99 41.82 4.06
C GLY A 208 -29.61 41.73 3.40
N ASN A 209 -29.21 42.82 2.73
CA ASN A 209 -28.11 42.86 1.76
C ASN A 209 -26.74 42.47 2.35
N LYS A 210 -26.51 42.75 3.65
CA LYS A 210 -25.27 42.38 4.35
C LYS A 210 -25.16 40.87 4.59
N ALA A 211 -26.28 40.19 4.85
CA ALA A 211 -26.32 38.74 5.02
C ALA A 211 -26.02 38.02 3.69
N TYR A 212 -26.60 38.50 2.57
CA TYR A 212 -26.31 37.95 1.25
C TYR A 212 -24.83 38.10 0.86
N GLY A 213 -24.21 39.25 1.17
CA GLY A 213 -22.77 39.44 0.96
C GLY A 213 -21.90 38.47 1.77
N ALA A 214 -22.25 38.23 3.04
CA ALA A 214 -21.56 37.25 3.88
C ALA A 214 -21.73 35.80 3.37
N CYS A 215 -22.93 35.43 2.89
CA CYS A 215 -23.21 34.10 2.34
C CYS A 215 -22.36 33.81 1.09
N ILE A 216 -22.22 34.78 0.18
CA ILE A 216 -21.36 34.65 -1.01
C ILE A 216 -19.91 34.39 -0.62
N GLY A 217 -19.39 35.10 0.39
CA GLY A 217 -18.03 34.88 0.91
C GLY A 217 -17.83 33.49 1.51
N ILE A 218 -18.81 33.00 2.29
CA ILE A 218 -18.78 31.65 2.90
C ILE A 218 -18.81 30.56 1.82
N ILE A 219 -19.67 30.72 0.81
CA ILE A 219 -19.77 29.81 -0.34
C ILE A 219 -18.45 29.75 -1.09
N PHE A 220 -17.86 30.90 -1.43
CA PHE A 220 -16.60 30.96 -2.15
C PHE A 220 -15.46 30.28 -1.38
N LEU A 221 -15.35 30.56 -0.07
CA LEU A 221 -14.32 29.96 0.78
C LEU A 221 -14.51 28.45 0.93
N SER A 222 -15.75 28.00 1.10
CA SER A 222 -16.08 26.57 1.20
C SER A 222 -15.75 25.82 -0.09
N THR A 223 -16.07 26.39 -1.26
CA THR A 223 -15.72 25.81 -2.57
C THR A 223 -14.22 25.67 -2.75
N LEU A 224 -13.43 26.64 -2.28
CA LEU A 224 -11.97 26.59 -2.33
C LEU A 224 -11.44 25.46 -1.44
N ILE A 225 -11.94 25.35 -0.21
CA ILE A 225 -11.58 24.26 0.72
C ILE A 225 -11.97 22.90 0.14
N PHE A 226 -13.14 22.79 -0.51
CA PHE A 226 -13.60 21.57 -1.16
C PHE A 226 -12.69 21.14 -2.32
N SER A 227 -12.31 22.07 -3.19
CA SER A 227 -11.39 21.80 -4.29
C SER A 227 -10.01 21.32 -3.79
N VAL A 228 -9.50 21.95 -2.73
CA VAL A 228 -8.23 21.54 -2.10
C VAL A 228 -8.34 20.16 -1.45
N CYS A 229 -9.41 19.89 -0.69
CA CYS A 229 -9.62 18.59 -0.05
C CYS A 229 -9.78 17.47 -1.09
N THR A 230 -10.64 17.65 -2.09
CA THR A 230 -10.86 16.63 -3.12
C THR A 230 -9.59 16.34 -3.92
N SER A 231 -8.82 17.37 -4.29
CA SER A 231 -7.52 17.23 -4.97
C SER A 231 -6.48 16.46 -4.13
N ILE A 232 -6.41 16.75 -2.83
CA ILE A 232 -5.43 16.13 -1.93
C ILE A 232 -5.79 14.68 -1.59
N PHE A 233 -7.07 14.38 -1.36
CA PHE A 233 -7.49 13.10 -0.78
C PHE A 233 -7.95 12.04 -1.78
N SER A 234 -8.38 12.41 -2.99
CA SER A 234 -9.03 11.46 -3.90
C SER A 234 -8.20 11.01 -5.10
N ASN A 235 -6.95 11.48 -5.26
CA ASN A 235 -6.14 11.25 -6.49
C ASN A 235 -6.94 11.48 -7.79
N ALA A 236 -7.98 12.32 -7.72
CA ALA A 236 -8.91 12.53 -8.80
C ALA A 236 -8.20 13.22 -9.96
N LYS A 237 -8.55 12.82 -11.18
CA LYS A 237 -8.04 13.48 -12.38
C LYS A 237 -8.49 14.95 -12.37
N ARG A 238 -7.72 15.82 -13.03
CA ARG A 238 -8.05 17.27 -13.13
C ARG A 238 -9.51 17.51 -13.58
N SER A 239 -10.01 16.68 -14.49
CA SER A 239 -11.41 16.72 -14.97
C SER A 239 -12.45 16.31 -13.92
N GLU A 240 -12.12 15.36 -13.05
CA GLU A 240 -13.02 14.86 -12.00
C GLU A 240 -13.16 15.90 -10.87
N VAL A 241 -12.05 16.55 -10.49
CA VAL A 241 -12.07 17.66 -9.52
C VAL A 241 -12.89 18.83 -10.04
N LEU A 242 -12.75 19.18 -11.32
CA LEU A 242 -13.54 20.24 -11.94
C LEU A 242 -15.03 19.89 -12.02
N ALA A 243 -15.37 18.65 -12.37
CA ALA A 243 -16.76 18.18 -12.40
C ALA A 243 -17.40 18.21 -11.00
N ALA A 244 -16.70 17.70 -9.98
CA ALA A 244 -17.19 17.71 -8.60
C ALA A 244 -17.37 19.14 -8.07
N THR A 245 -16.41 20.05 -8.36
CA THR A 245 -16.49 21.45 -7.94
C THR A 245 -17.63 22.18 -8.64
N SER A 246 -17.86 21.93 -9.93
CA SER A 246 -18.98 22.51 -10.69
C SER A 246 -20.32 22.04 -10.16
N ALA A 247 -20.48 20.74 -9.88
CA ALA A 247 -21.69 20.18 -9.30
C ALA A 247 -21.98 20.81 -7.92
N TYR A 248 -20.95 20.96 -7.09
CA TYR A 248 -21.07 21.59 -5.79
C TYR A 248 -21.48 23.07 -5.89
N CYS A 249 -20.83 23.85 -6.74
CA CYS A 249 -21.21 25.25 -6.99
C CYS A 249 -22.66 25.38 -7.46
N ALA A 250 -23.12 24.51 -8.35
CA ALA A 250 -24.50 24.53 -8.83
C ALA A 250 -25.50 24.34 -7.68
N VAL A 251 -25.24 23.38 -6.79
CA VAL A 251 -26.09 23.14 -5.61
C VAL A 251 -26.14 24.38 -4.70
N LEU A 252 -25.00 24.99 -4.38
CA LEU A 252 -24.94 26.18 -3.53
C LEU A 252 -25.66 27.40 -4.13
N VAL A 253 -25.49 27.64 -5.43
CA VAL A 253 -26.11 28.78 -6.12
C VAL A 253 -27.64 28.61 -6.19
N VAL A 254 -28.13 27.39 -6.43
CA VAL A 254 -29.57 27.10 -6.40
C VAL A 254 -30.16 27.35 -5.01
N PHE A 255 -29.46 26.94 -3.94
CA PHE A 255 -29.89 27.23 -2.57
C PHE A 255 -29.92 28.73 -2.28
N LEU A 256 -28.90 29.48 -2.69
CA LEU A 256 -28.88 30.94 -2.52
C LEU A 256 -30.04 31.62 -3.27
N GLY A 257 -30.35 31.15 -4.48
CA GLY A 257 -31.46 31.66 -5.30
C GLY A 257 -32.85 31.32 -4.74
N GLY A 258 -33.01 30.15 -4.10
CA GLY A 258 -34.28 29.73 -3.52
C GLY A 258 -34.58 30.34 -2.13
N VAL A 259 -33.56 30.78 -1.41
CA VAL A 259 -33.71 31.40 -0.07
C VAL A 259 -34.03 32.91 -0.18
N GLY A 260 -33.79 33.54 -1.33
CA GLY A 260 -34.06 34.95 -1.59
C GLY A 260 -35.41 35.28 -2.22
N GLN A 261 -36.29 34.29 -2.40
CA GLN A 261 -37.69 34.46 -2.83
C GLN A 261 -38.64 34.32 -1.65
#